data_AF-X0VZS4-F1
#
_entry.id   AF-X0VZS4-F1
#
_cell.length_a   1.000
_cell.length_b   1.000
_cell.length_c   1.000
_cell.angle_alpha   90.00
_cell.angle_beta   90.00
_cell.angle_gamma   90.00
#
_symmetry.space_group_name_H-M   'P 1'
#
loop_
_entity.id
_entity.type
_entity.pdbx_description
1 polymer ?
#
loop_
_entity_poly.entity_id
_entity_poly.type
_entity_poly.pdbx_seq_one_letter_code
_entity_poly.pdbx_strand_id
1 'polypeptide(L)' 'MGRPLRVNPGGFVYHVLNRANPRTRIFHDHANYKAFERVSAAAVQRAPMRLLG' A
#
# COMPACT_ATOMS: atom_id res chain seq x y z
N MET A 1 3.64 -5.85 -26.67
CA MET A 1 4.62 -6.19 -25.62
C MET A 1 3.89 -6.25 -24.28
N GLY A 2 3.86 -7.42 -23.64
CA GLY A 2 3.23 -7.57 -22.32
C GLY A 2 4.04 -6.88 -21.23
N ARG A 3 3.39 -6.43 -20.16
CA ARG A 3 4.08 -5.90 -18.99
C ARG A 3 4.90 -7.04 -18.36
N PRO A 4 6.22 -6.87 -18.12
CA PRO A 4 7.00 -7.90 -17.46
C PRO A 4 6.46 -8.20 -16.06
N LEU A 5 6.64 -9.43 -15.62
CA LEU A 5 6.31 -9.84 -14.25
C LEU A 5 7.06 -8.95 -13.26
N ARG A 6 6.40 -8.63 -12.14
CA ARG A 6 7.07 -7.91 -11.05
C ARG A 6 8.05 -8.87 -10.37
N VAL A 7 9.31 -8.46 -10.27
CA VAL A 7 10.34 -9.17 -9.52
C VAL A 7 10.47 -8.49 -8.16
N ASN A 8 10.07 -9.19 -7.09
CA ASN A 8 10.10 -8.67 -5.72
C ASN A 8 10.82 -9.68 -4.79
N PRO A 9 12.16 -9.67 -4.74
CA PRO A 9 12.91 -10.55 -3.85
C PRO A 9 12.62 -10.28 -2.37
N GLY A 10 12.63 -11.33 -1.55
CA GLY A 10 12.55 -11.22 -0.10
C GLY A 10 13.83 -10.65 0.52
N GLY A 11 13.74 -10.13 1.75
CA GLY A 11 14.90 -9.60 2.51
C GLY A 11 15.26 -8.14 2.19
N PHE A 12 14.52 -7.48 1.30
CA PHE A 12 14.72 -6.08 0.95
C PHE A 12 13.67 -5.18 1.58
N VAL A 13 14.05 -3.93 1.81
CA VAL A 13 13.13 -2.85 2.18
C VAL A 13 12.64 -2.17 0.90
N TYR A 14 11.32 -2.01 0.80
CA TYR A 14 10.68 -1.36 -0.34
C TYR A 14 10.02 -0.07 0.10
N HIS A 15 10.24 1.00 -0.66
CA HIS A 15 9.46 2.22 -0.53
C HIS A 15 8.18 2.08 -1.36
N VAL A 16 7.01 2.12 -0.71
CA VAL A 16 5.71 1.88 -1.35
C VAL A 16 4.88 3.17 -1.32
N LEU A 17 4.29 3.52 -2.46
CA LEU A 17 3.45 4.70 -2.61
C LEU A 17 2.02 4.30 -2.95
N ASN A 18 1.06 4.78 -2.17
CA ASN A 18 -0.36 4.70 -2.50
C ASN A 18 -0.80 6.00 -3.19
N ARG A 19 -1.13 5.94 -4.48
CA ARG A 19 -1.58 7.10 -5.28
C ARG A 19 -2.83 6.75 -6.07
N ALA A 20 -3.78 7.68 -6.14
CA ALA A 20 -4.91 7.54 -7.05
C ALA A 20 -4.48 7.69 -8.51
N ASN A 21 -5.32 7.17 -9.41
CA ASN A 21 -5.25 7.53 -10.82
C ASN A 21 -5.51 9.05 -10.97
N PRO A 22 -5.14 9.62 -12.13
CA PRO A 22 -4.54 10.97 -12.28
C PRO A 22 -3.79 11.66 -11.12
N ARG A 23 -3.30 10.97 -10.07
CA ARG A 23 -2.76 11.61 -8.85
C ARG A 23 -3.79 12.50 -8.13
N THR A 24 -5.08 12.17 -8.23
CA THR A 24 -6.11 12.92 -7.51
C THR A 24 -5.99 12.71 -6.00
N ARG A 25 -6.65 13.58 -5.23
CA ARG A 25 -6.77 13.44 -3.78
C ARG A 25 -7.48 12.12 -3.46
N ILE A 26 -6.87 11.29 -2.62
CA ILE A 26 -7.43 10.01 -2.16
C ILE A 26 -8.29 10.21 -0.91
N PHE A 27 -7.80 11.02 0.02
CA PHE A 27 -8.45 11.25 1.31
C PHE A 27 -9.05 12.65 1.32
N HIS A 28 -10.38 12.73 1.39
CA HIS A 28 -11.13 13.99 1.40
C HIS A 28 -11.41 14.47 2.82
N ASP A 29 -11.43 13.54 3.78
CA ASP A 29 -11.59 13.82 5.20
C ASP A 29 -10.74 12.85 6.05
N HIS A 30 -10.75 13.07 7.37
CA HIS A 30 -10.06 12.18 8.32
C HIS A 30 -10.65 10.77 8.39
N ALA A 31 -11.94 10.60 8.08
CA ALA A 31 -12.59 9.29 8.13
C ALA A 31 -12.08 8.38 7.00
N ASN A 32 -11.80 8.93 5.82
CA ASN A 32 -11.23 8.21 4.69
C ASN A 32 -9.84 7.65 5.04
N TYR A 33 -8.99 8.48 5.68
CA TYR A 33 -7.66 8.04 6.11
C TYR A 33 -7.76 6.94 7.17
N LYS A 34 -8.61 7.11 8.18
CA LYS A 34 -8.85 6.07 9.21
C LYS A 34 -9.38 4.77 8.61
N ALA A 35 -10.22 4.83 7.58
CA ALA A 35 -10.69 3.63 6.88
C ALA A 35 -9.53 2.90 6.19
N PHE A 36 -8.61 3.64 5.56
CA PHE A 36 -7.39 3.06 4.98
C PHE A 36 -6.48 2.40 6.02
N GLU A 37 -6.30 3.02 7.19
CA GLU A 37 -5.51 2.43 8.28
C GLU A 37 -6.11 1.10 8.77
N ARG A 38 -7.44 1.03 8.93
CA ARG A 38 -8.14 -0.20 9.34
C ARG A 38 -7.93 -1.34 8.33
N VAL A 39 -8.05 -1.04 7.04
CA VAL A 39 -7.84 -2.05 5.98
C VAL A 39 -6.36 -2.46 5.93
N SER A 40 -5.44 -1.51 6.11
CA SER A 40 -3.99 -1.79 6.17
C SER A 40 -3.66 -2.73 7.33
N ALA A 41 -4.23 -2.48 8.52
CA ALA A 41 -4.04 -3.34 9.69
C ALA A 41 -4.60 -4.76 9.44
N ALA A 42 -5.79 -4.88 8.84
CA ALA A 42 -6.36 -6.18 8.47
C ALA A 42 -5.52 -6.92 7.40
N ALA A 43 -4.90 -6.18 6.47
CA ALA A 43 -3.99 -6.76 5.49
C ALA A 43 -2.73 -7.34 6.14
N VAL A 44 -2.15 -6.63 7.13
CA VAL A 44 -0.99 -7.13 7.90
C VAL A 44 -1.33 -8.41 8.67
N GLN A 45 -2.56 -8.55 9.18
CA GLN A 45 -2.98 -9.79 9.84
C GLN A 45 -3.05 -10.98 8.87
N ARG A 46 -3.41 -10.75 7.61
CA ARG A 46 -3.50 -11.79 6.56
C ARG A 46 -2.15 -12.10 5.93
N ALA A 47 -1.32 -11.08 5.78
CA ALA A 47 0.02 -11.15 5.22
C ALA A 47 0.96 -10.36 6.14
N PRO A 48 1.70 -11.02 7.05
CA PRO A 48 2.48 -10.40 8.13
C PRO A 48 3.74 -9.69 7.63
N MET A 49 3.55 -8.70 6.75
CA MET A 49 4.59 -7.85 6.22
C MET A 49 4.99 -6.82 7.28
N ARG A 50 6.29 -6.73 7.54
CA ARG A 50 6.83 -5.73 8.44
C ARG A 50 6.71 -4.34 7.81
N LEU A 51 5.88 -3.48 8.41
CA LEU A 51 5.82 -2.06 8.07
C LEU A 51 6.94 -1.33 8.81
N LEU A 52 7.65 -0.46 8.09
CA LEU A 52 8.70 0.40 8.61
C LEU A 52 8.21 1.84 8.49
N GLY A 53 8.40 2.63 9.56
CA GLY A 53 8.00 4.03 9.66
C GLY A 53 9.12 4.99 9.27
#